data_AF-A0A7T4QP67-F1
#
_entry.id   AF-A0A7T4QP67-F1
#
_cell.length_a   1.000
_cell.length_b   1.000
_cell.length_c   1.000
_cell.angle_alpha   90.00
_cell.angle_beta   90.00
_cell.angle_gamma   90.00
#
_symmetry.space_group_name_H-M   'P 1'
#
loop_
_entity.id
_entity.type
_entity.pdbx_description
1 polymer ?
#
loop_
_entity_poly.entity_id
_entity_poly.type
_entity_poly.pdbx_seq_one_letter_code
_entity_poly.pdbx_strand_id
1 'polypeptide(L)' 'MVNWNLINGLEGKFSAQDVRKNILSYIILNYPASQVEFIEREDKTYKIDIRGGANLIFDFKGQFVKAIN' A
#
# COMPACT_ATOMS: atom_id res chain seq x y z
N MET A 1 0.82 -13.92 -7.93
CA MET A 1 1.72 -13.15 -7.03
C MET A 1 1.45 -11.68 -7.29
N VAL A 2 1.29 -10.86 -6.25
CA VAL A 2 0.96 -9.43 -6.42
C VAL A 2 2.17 -8.64 -6.94
N ASN A 3 1.94 -7.66 -7.82
CA ASN A 3 3.00 -6.87 -8.44
C ASN A 3 3.41 -5.67 -7.59
N TRP A 4 4.41 -5.85 -6.73
CA TRP A 4 4.93 -4.80 -5.88
C TRP A 4 5.77 -3.73 -6.61
N ASN A 5 6.13 -3.95 -7.88
CA ASN A 5 6.87 -2.96 -8.66
C ASN A 5 6.02 -1.73 -9.02
N LEU A 6 4.70 -1.79 -8.78
CA LEU A 6 3.79 -0.66 -8.91
C LEU A 6 4.03 0.40 -7.83
N ILE A 7 4.69 0.04 -6.73
CA ILE A 7 5.08 0.99 -5.68
C ILE A 7 6.40 1.65 -6.09
N ASN A 8 6.30 2.82 -6.69
CA ASN A 8 7.42 3.67 -7.06
C ASN A 8 7.44 4.90 -6.16
N GLY A 9 8.37 4.93 -5.20
CA GLY A 9 8.44 6.05 -4.25
C GLY A 9 8.54 7.41 -4.93
N LEU A 10 8.32 8.49 -4.17
CA LEU A 10 8.44 9.85 -4.70
C LEU A 10 9.88 10.16 -5.06
N GLU A 11 10.14 10.44 -6.35
CA GLU A 11 11.47 10.75 -6.90
C GLU A 11 12.25 11.70 -5.98
N GLY A 12 13.42 11.24 -5.51
CA GLY A 12 14.33 12.02 -4.67
C GLY A 12 13.91 12.26 -3.22
N LYS A 13 12.73 11.78 -2.77
CA LYS A 13 12.24 11.99 -1.39
C LYS A 13 11.97 10.70 -0.61
N PHE A 14 11.41 9.68 -1.24
CA PHE A 14 11.15 8.38 -0.61
C PHE A 14 11.48 7.27 -1.59
N SER A 15 12.29 6.30 -1.18
CA SER A 15 12.58 5.15 -2.03
C SER A 15 11.35 4.24 -2.13
N ALA A 16 11.23 3.48 -3.23
CA ALA A 16 10.22 2.43 -3.35
C ALA A 16 10.23 1.45 -2.16
N GLN A 17 11.42 1.18 -1.60
CA GLN A 17 11.60 0.31 -0.45
C GLN A 17 11.02 0.93 0.83
N ASP A 18 11.24 2.23 1.07
CA ASP A 18 10.70 2.93 2.24
C ASP A 18 9.17 2.98 2.20
N VAL A 19 8.62 3.33 1.05
CA VAL A 19 7.16 3.38 0.85
C VAL A 19 6.53 2.01 1.09
N ARG A 20 7.13 0.96 0.51
CA ARG A 20 6.67 -0.41 0.71
C ARG A 20 6.76 -0.86 2.16
N LYS A 21 7.83 -0.50 2.86
CA LYS A 21 8.00 -0.77 4.29
C LYS A 21 6.88 -0.13 5.12
N ASN A 22 6.54 1.14 4.85
CA ASN A 22 5.47 1.84 5.55
C ASN A 22 4.11 1.17 5.35
N ILE A 23 3.77 0.84 4.10
CA ILE A 23 2.52 0.15 3.75
C ILE A 23 2.42 -1.20 4.45
N LEU A 24 3.47 -2.03 4.33
CA LEU A 24 3.49 -3.35 4.97
C LEU A 24 3.40 -3.27 6.50
N SER A 25 4.05 -2.27 7.11
CA SER A 25 3.99 -2.09 8.57
C SER A 25 2.57 -1.78 9.03
N TYR A 26 1.86 -0.93 8.29
CA TYR A 26 0.44 -0.64 8.57
C TYR A 26 -0.43 -1.90 8.41
N ILE A 27 -0.26 -2.66 7.33
CA ILE A 27 -1.04 -3.88 7.07
C ILE A 27 -0.80 -4.93 8.16
N ILE A 28 0.46 -5.19 8.53
CA ILE A 28 0.79 -6.19 9.56
C ILE A 28 0.15 -5.82 10.90
N LEU A 29 0.11 -4.54 11.25
CA LEU A 29 -0.44 -4.05 12.52
C LEU A 29 -1.98 -4.10 12.56
N ASN A 30 -2.66 -3.75 11.45
CA ASN A 30 -4.12 -3.56 11.44
C ASN A 30 -4.90 -4.72 10.81
N TYR A 31 -4.25 -5.50 9.94
CA TYR A 31 -4.82 -6.62 9.21
C TYR A 31 -3.89 -7.85 9.33
N PRO A 32 -3.64 -8.34 10.56
CA PRO A 32 -2.73 -9.45 10.80
C PRO A 32 -3.17 -10.70 10.03
N ALA A 33 -2.21 -11.48 9.55
CA ALA A 33 -2.42 -12.69 8.76
C ALA A 33 -3.25 -12.52 7.47
N SER A 34 -3.52 -11.27 7.04
CA SER A 34 -4.25 -11.01 5.80
C SER A 34 -3.31 -11.01 4.59
N GLN A 35 -3.84 -11.44 3.44
CA GLN A 35 -3.08 -11.49 2.18
C GLN A 35 -3.41 -10.26 1.33
N VAL A 36 -2.38 -9.60 0.79
CA VAL A 36 -2.56 -8.57 -0.24
C VAL A 36 -2.96 -9.26 -1.54
N GLU A 37 -4.12 -8.90 -2.07
CA GLU A 37 -4.70 -9.47 -3.30
C GLU A 37 -4.30 -8.65 -4.53
N PHE A 38 -4.41 -7.33 -4.44
CA PHE A 38 -4.16 -6.42 -5.55
C PHE A 38 -3.46 -5.13 -5.10
N ILE A 39 -2.67 -4.56 -6.01
CA ILE A 39 -2.03 -3.25 -5.85
C ILE A 39 -2.35 -2.44 -7.08
N GLU A 40 -2.87 -1.24 -6.90
CA GLU A 40 -3.12 -0.27 -7.96
C GLU A 40 -2.42 1.04 -7.62
N ARG A 41 -1.87 1.69 -8.64
CA ARG A 41 -1.36 3.05 -8.54
C ARG A 41 -2.37 3.97 -9.21
N GLU A 42 -2.98 4.81 -8.40
CA GLU A 42 -3.87 5.89 -8.84
C GLU A 42 -3.08 7.21 -8.81
N ASP A 43 -3.66 8.30 -9.34
CA ASP A 43 -2.98 9.58 -9.58
C ASP A 43 -2.02 10.04 -8.46
N LYS A 44 -2.43 9.93 -7.20
CA LYS A 44 -1.65 10.38 -6.03
C LYS A 44 -1.58 9.36 -4.90
N THR A 45 -2.02 8.14 -5.15
CA THR A 45 -2.26 7.14 -4.12
C THR A 45 -1.92 5.74 -4.59
N TYR A 46 -1.63 4.87 -3.62
CA TYR A 46 -1.65 3.43 -3.79
C TYR A 46 -2.93 2.89 -3.19
N LYS A 47 -3.68 2.11 -3.98
CA LYS A 47 -4.78 1.31 -3.48
C LYS A 47 -4.29 -0.12 -3.30
N ILE A 48 -4.48 -0.66 -2.10
CA ILE A 48 -4.09 -2.00 -1.71
C ILE A 48 -5.35 -2.76 -1.33
N ASP A 49 -5.66 -3.82 -2.08
CA ASP A 49 -6.78 -4.69 -1.79
C ASP A 49 -6.32 -5.82 -0.85
N ILE A 50 -7.00 -5.94 0.28
CA ILE A 50 -6.76 -6.99 1.27
C ILE A 50 -7.80 -8.09 1.04
N ARG A 51 -7.34 -9.31 0.77
CA ARG A 51 -8.22 -10.45 0.48
C ARG A 51 -9.27 -10.63 1.57
N GLY A 52 -10.55 -10.57 1.16
CA GLY A 52 -11.70 -10.73 2.07
C GLY A 52 -11.84 -9.59 3.08
N GLY A 53 -11.17 -8.46 2.85
CA GLY A 53 -11.12 -7.31 3.73
C GLY A 53 -11.48 -6.01 3.02
N ALA A 54 -10.75 -4.94 3.35
CA ALA A 54 -10.99 -3.59 2.85
C ALA A 54 -10.00 -3.19 1.75
N ASN A 55 -10.37 -2.19 0.96
CA ASN A 55 -9.47 -1.48 0.07
C ASN A 55 -8.77 -0.34 0.83
N LEU A 56 -7.46 -0.43 1.00
CA LEU A 56 -6.67 0.54 1.75
C LEU A 56 -6.03 1.55 0.79
N ILE A 57 -6.18 2.84 1.09
CA ILE A 57 -5.59 3.93 0.34
C ILE A 57 -4.39 4.47 1.11
N PHE A 58 -3.23 4.51 0.44
CA PHE A 58 -1.99 5.10 0.95
C PHE A 58 -1.53 6.23 0.03
N ASP A 59 -0.87 7.24 0.59
CA ASP A 59 -0.20 8.26 -0.22
C ASP A 59 1.11 7.72 -0.82
N PHE A 60 1.78 8.52 -1.66
CA PHE A 60 3.06 8.12 -2.26
C PHE A 60 4.26 8.08 -1.28
N LYS A 61 4.05 8.40 0.01
CA LYS A 61 5.02 8.17 1.09
C LYS A 61 4.74 6.85 1.82
N GLY A 62 3.66 6.16 1.47
CA GLY A 62 3.19 4.94 2.12
C GLY A 62 2.44 5.20 3.42
N GLN A 63 1.95 6.43 3.63
CA GLN A 63 1.13 6.78 4.78
C GLN A 63 -0.33 6.44 4.50
N PHE A 64 -0.98 5.78 5.47
CA PHE A 64 -2.39 5.44 5.35
C PHE A 64 -3.25 6.71 5.30
N VAL A 65 -4.15 6.77 4.33
CA VAL A 65 -5.10 7.89 4.15
C VAL A 65 -6.48 7.48 4.62
N LYS A 66 -7.02 6.37 4.10
CA LYS A 66 -8.35 5.86 4.44
C LYS A 66 -8.54 4.42 3.98
N ALA A 67 -9.55 3.75 4.54
CA ALA A 67 -10.08 2.49 4.02
C ALA A 67 -11.40 2.75 3.28
N ILE A 68 -11.65 1.99 2.22
CA ILE A 68 -12.90 1.97 1.47
C ILE A 68 -13.44 0.54 1.54
N ASN A 69 -14.71 0.42 1.92
CA ASN A 69 -15.45 -0.85 1.91
C ASN A 69 -16.29 -0.95 0.63
#